data_AF-A0A8S9LCB5-F1
#
_entry.id   AF-A0A8S9LCB5-F1
#
_cell.length_a   1.000
_cell.length_b   1.000
_cell.length_c   1.000
_cell.angle_alpha   90.00
_cell.angle_beta   90.00
_cell.angle_gamma   90.00
#
_symmetry.space_group_name_H-M   'P 1'
#
loop_
_entity.id
_entity.type
_entity.pdbx_description
1 polymer ?
#
loop_
_entity_poly.entity_id
_entity_poly.type
_entity_poly.pdbx_seq_one_letter_code
_entity_poly.pdbx_strand_id
1 'polypeptide(L)'
;MNRFVVVSAAVFLLISVAYLPLLNELYWSTLTSLKPPVRVVADLLVTNGTIFTSDKSLPFADSMAIRNGRILKVGSFTTLKDFVGDGTVEVNLEGKVVVPGLIDSHVHLISGGLQVITHTQMAQVGLRGVSQKEEFCKMVKDAVQSNLLFADWSTLTSLKPPVRVVADLLVTNGTIFTSDKSLPFADSMAIRNGRILKVGSFTTLKDFVGDGTVEVNLKGKVVVPGLIDSHVHLISGGLQMAQVGLRGVSQKEEFCKMVKDAVQSNFVDLTVVVASLSLWFLGPEGSVFSLDTKEGSWILGGGWNNDFWGGELPSASWIDEISPHNPVWLIRMDGHMALANSLTLKIAGVTSLTEDPIGGTIMRLPSGEPTGLLIDSAMELVTSFVKEVSVDERREALVRASEYALTRGVTTVVDLGRYYPGTTDELSWNDFQDVYLWADSTKKMMIRTCLFFPITTWSRLSV
;
A
#
# COMPACT_ATOMS: atom_id res chain seq x y z
N MET A 1 -8.09 -17.51 76.37
CA MET A 1 -7.59 -16.98 75.08
C MET A 1 -7.70 -15.47 75.09
N ASN A 2 -6.58 -14.78 74.88
CA ASN A 2 -6.47 -13.33 75.03
C ASN A 2 -7.22 -12.63 73.88
N ARG A 3 -8.30 -11.90 74.19
CA ARG A 3 -9.20 -11.27 73.20
C ARG A 3 -8.48 -10.31 72.25
N PHE A 4 -7.37 -9.70 72.69
CA PHE A 4 -6.54 -8.84 71.85
C PHE A 4 -5.81 -9.58 70.73
N VAL A 5 -5.41 -10.84 70.95
CA VAL A 5 -4.73 -11.65 69.93
C VAL A 5 -5.69 -12.07 68.82
N VAL A 6 -6.95 -12.37 69.18
CA VAL A 6 -7.99 -12.75 68.22
C VAL A 6 -8.41 -11.55 67.35
N VAL A 7 -8.54 -10.36 67.94
CA VAL A 7 -8.86 -9.15 67.20
C VAL A 7 -7.71 -8.73 66.28
N SER A 8 -6.46 -8.84 66.74
CA SER A 8 -5.28 -8.56 65.91
C SER A 8 -5.17 -9.52 64.71
N ALA A 9 -5.46 -10.81 64.90
CA ALA A 9 -5.43 -11.79 63.83
C ALA A 9 -6.56 -11.57 62.80
N ALA A 10 -7.76 -11.22 63.27
CA ALA A 10 -8.89 -10.94 62.39
C ALA A 10 -8.69 -9.66 61.54
N VAL A 11 -8.09 -8.62 62.12
CA VAL A 11 -7.76 -7.39 61.39
C VAL A 11 -6.67 -7.64 60.35
N PHE A 12 -5.64 -8.43 60.67
CA PHE A 12 -4.62 -8.83 59.68
C PHE A 12 -5.20 -9.65 58.53
N LEU A 13 -6.17 -10.54 58.81
CA LEU A 13 -6.83 -11.33 57.78
C LEU A 13 -7.76 -10.49 56.88
N LEU A 14 -8.43 -9.49 57.46
CA LEU A 14 -9.29 -8.58 56.69
C LEU A 14 -8.47 -7.62 55.81
N ILE A 15 -7.32 -7.14 56.30
CA ILE A 15 -6.40 -6.31 55.52
C ILE A 15 -5.78 -7.13 54.38
N SER A 16 -5.40 -8.38 54.60
CA SER A 16 -4.84 -9.23 53.53
C SER A 16 -5.87 -9.59 52.45
N VAL A 17 -7.14 -9.80 52.82
CA VAL A 17 -8.24 -10.02 51.86
C VAL A 17 -8.62 -8.74 51.10
N ALA A 18 -8.54 -7.57 51.75
CA ALA A 18 -8.85 -6.28 51.11
C ALA A 18 -7.74 -5.78 50.15
N TYR A 19 -6.49 -6.20 50.33
CA TYR A 19 -5.36 -5.86 49.44
C TYR A 19 -5.12 -6.87 48.31
N LEU A 20 -5.76 -8.03 48.34
CA LEU A 20 -5.71 -9.05 47.29
C LEU A 20 -6.07 -8.52 45.88
N PRO A 21 -7.03 -7.59 45.70
CA PRO A 21 -7.33 -6.99 44.40
C PRO A 21 -6.31 -5.95 43.92
N LEU A 22 -5.50 -5.38 44.82
CA LEU A 22 -4.49 -4.34 44.53
C LEU A 22 -3.11 -4.94 44.22
N LEU A 23 -2.88 -6.20 44.57
CA LEU A 23 -1.57 -6.82 44.52
C LEU A 23 -1.23 -7.53 43.21
N ASN A 24 -2.04 -7.48 42.15
CA ASN A 24 -1.54 -7.99 40.86
C ASN A 24 -2.41 -7.81 39.60
N GLU A 25 -1.91 -7.04 38.64
CA GLU A 25 -2.05 -7.33 37.20
C GLU A 25 -1.41 -8.70 36.84
N LEU A 26 -0.35 -9.12 37.56
CA LEU A 26 0.40 -10.35 37.30
C LEU A 26 -0.31 -11.66 37.76
N TYR A 27 -1.32 -11.56 38.63
CA TYR A 27 -2.10 -12.70 39.20
C TYR A 27 -3.35 -12.94 38.36
N TRP A 28 -3.97 -11.88 37.84
CA TRP A 28 -5.03 -11.98 36.84
C TRP A 28 -4.48 -12.43 35.47
N SER A 29 -3.24 -12.08 35.12
CA SER A 29 -2.59 -12.62 33.91
C SER A 29 -2.23 -14.11 34.04
N THR A 30 -1.88 -14.60 35.23
CA THR A 30 -1.64 -16.04 35.47
C THR A 30 -2.92 -16.86 35.60
N LEU A 31 -4.03 -16.29 36.07
CA LEU A 31 -5.33 -16.98 36.10
C LEU A 31 -6.05 -16.99 34.74
N THR A 32 -5.85 -15.98 33.89
CA THR A 32 -6.30 -16.03 32.49
C THR A 32 -5.49 -17.03 31.65
N SER A 33 -4.25 -17.35 32.07
CA SER A 33 -3.39 -18.41 31.55
C SER A 33 -3.82 -19.85 31.95
N LEU A 34 -4.83 -20.03 32.80
CA LEU A 34 -5.34 -21.35 33.22
C LEU A 34 -6.58 -21.83 32.43
N LYS A 35 -7.06 -21.05 31.46
CA LYS A 35 -7.87 -21.64 30.38
C LYS A 35 -6.90 -22.48 29.55
N PRO A 36 -7.13 -23.81 29.38
CA PRO A 36 -6.35 -24.55 28.39
C PRO A 36 -6.46 -23.78 27.08
N PRO A 37 -5.36 -23.57 26.33
CA PRO A 37 -5.43 -22.87 25.06
C PRO A 37 -6.56 -23.52 24.27
N VAL A 38 -7.57 -22.74 23.90
CA VAL A 38 -8.67 -23.25 23.09
C VAL A 38 -8.00 -23.79 21.85
N ARG A 39 -7.98 -25.12 21.70
CA ARG A 39 -7.30 -25.78 20.60
C ARG A 39 -7.88 -25.21 19.31
N VAL A 40 -7.07 -24.44 18.59
CA VAL A 40 -7.52 -23.83 17.34
C VAL A 40 -7.51 -24.94 16.30
N VAL A 41 -8.70 -25.49 16.04
CA VAL A 41 -8.91 -26.52 15.03
C VAL A 41 -9.18 -25.84 13.68
N ALA A 42 -8.58 -26.37 12.61
CA ALA A 42 -8.82 -25.96 11.23
C ALA A 42 -10.15 -26.55 10.72
N ASP A 43 -10.89 -25.82 9.89
CA ASP A 43 -12.02 -26.38 9.15
C ASP A 43 -11.54 -27.10 7.87
N LEU A 44 -10.40 -26.68 7.32
CA LEU A 44 -9.77 -27.27 6.14
C LEU A 44 -8.26 -27.40 6.35
N LEU A 45 -7.72 -28.60 6.12
CA LEU A 45 -6.28 -28.86 6.01
C LEU A 45 -5.95 -29.32 4.59
N VAL A 46 -5.11 -28.56 3.91
CA VAL A 46 -4.59 -28.87 2.58
C VAL A 46 -3.22 -29.54 2.74
N THR A 47 -2.96 -30.64 2.05
CA THR A 47 -1.73 -31.46 2.20
C THR A 47 -1.14 -31.89 0.87
N ASN A 48 0.13 -32.30 0.87
CA ASN A 48 0.84 -32.88 -0.29
C ASN A 48 0.75 -31.98 -1.54
N GLY A 49 0.99 -30.69 -1.39
CA GLY A 49 1.04 -29.73 -2.49
C GLY A 49 2.38 -28.99 -2.57
N THR A 50 2.45 -28.04 -3.50
CA THR A 50 3.50 -27.01 -3.54
C THR A 50 2.83 -25.65 -3.35
N ILE A 51 2.87 -25.10 -2.15
CA ILE A 51 2.17 -23.87 -1.77
C ILE A 51 3.17 -22.72 -1.83
N PHE A 52 3.03 -21.83 -2.80
CA PHE A 52 3.84 -20.61 -2.88
C PHE A 52 3.35 -19.59 -1.85
N THR A 53 4.27 -19.07 -1.05
CA THR A 53 3.96 -18.25 0.14
C THR A 53 4.30 -16.78 0.01
N SER A 54 5.18 -16.42 -0.95
CA SER A 54 5.87 -15.11 -0.97
C SER A 54 6.75 -14.83 0.26
N ASP A 55 7.00 -15.81 1.13
CA ASP A 55 7.87 -15.66 2.31
C ASP A 55 9.30 -16.10 1.96
N LYS A 56 10.30 -15.26 2.19
CA LYS A 56 11.71 -15.60 1.94
C LYS A 56 12.18 -16.82 2.74
N SER A 57 11.72 -16.95 3.98
CA SER A 57 12.14 -18.01 4.91
C SER A 57 11.49 -19.36 4.60
N LEU A 58 10.34 -19.33 3.93
CA LEU A 58 9.56 -20.51 3.55
C LEU A 58 8.89 -20.28 2.19
N PRO A 59 9.64 -20.17 1.07
CA PRO A 59 9.09 -19.77 -0.23
C PRO A 59 8.07 -20.76 -0.78
N PHE A 60 8.20 -22.02 -0.39
CA PHE A 60 7.26 -23.09 -0.67
C PHE A 60 6.97 -23.90 0.59
N ALA A 61 5.74 -24.36 0.71
CA ALA A 61 5.30 -25.28 1.76
C ALA A 61 4.51 -26.46 1.18
N ASP A 62 4.39 -27.55 1.93
CA ASP A 62 3.65 -28.74 1.47
C ASP A 62 2.18 -28.77 1.93
N SER A 63 1.84 -28.02 2.98
CA SER A 63 0.55 -28.05 3.64
C SER A 63 0.11 -26.68 4.17
N MET A 64 -1.21 -26.48 4.29
CA MET A 64 -1.83 -25.24 4.78
C MET A 64 -3.10 -25.54 5.58
N ALA A 65 -3.23 -24.94 6.76
CA ALA A 65 -4.37 -25.04 7.65
C ALA A 65 -5.22 -23.76 7.58
N ILE A 66 -6.53 -23.90 7.40
CA ILE A 66 -7.49 -22.81 7.20
C ILE A 66 -8.61 -22.92 8.25
N ARG A 67 -9.14 -21.77 8.67
CA ARG A 67 -10.36 -21.68 9.48
C ARG A 67 -11.16 -20.44 9.11
N ASN A 68 -12.45 -20.60 8.85
CA ASN A 68 -13.38 -19.52 8.52
C ASN A 68 -12.90 -18.65 7.36
N GLY A 69 -12.34 -19.29 6.32
CA GLY A 69 -11.78 -18.60 5.15
C GLY A 69 -10.49 -17.82 5.41
N ARG A 70 -9.86 -17.97 6.59
CA ARG A 70 -8.57 -17.38 6.93
C ARG A 70 -7.50 -18.46 7.12
N ILE A 71 -6.30 -18.19 6.64
CA ILE A 71 -5.17 -19.11 6.80
C ILE A 71 -4.66 -19.01 8.23
N LEU A 72 -4.65 -20.14 8.93
CA LEU A 72 -4.09 -20.26 10.27
C LEU A 72 -2.58 -20.44 10.22
N LYS A 73 -2.11 -21.31 9.33
CA LYS A 73 -0.70 -21.65 9.19
C LYS A 73 -0.39 -22.28 7.83
N VAL A 74 0.82 -22.07 7.35
CA VAL A 74 1.40 -22.74 6.18
C VAL A 74 2.71 -23.40 6.63
N GLY A 75 3.02 -24.60 6.14
CA GLY A 75 4.20 -25.33 6.60
C GLY A 75 4.24 -26.77 6.10
N SER A 76 4.94 -27.65 6.82
CA SER A 76 4.90 -29.08 6.53
C SER A 76 3.71 -29.75 7.21
N PHE A 77 3.19 -30.84 6.64
CA PHE A 77 2.10 -31.62 7.22
C PHE A 77 2.37 -31.98 8.69
N THR A 78 3.61 -32.34 9.01
CA THR A 78 4.02 -32.69 10.37
C THR A 78 3.80 -31.55 11.37
N THR A 79 4.00 -30.30 10.94
CA THR A 79 3.80 -29.11 11.77
C THR A 79 2.35 -28.63 11.85
N LEU A 80 1.49 -29.15 10.97
CA LEU A 80 0.09 -28.74 10.84
C LEU A 80 -0.90 -29.80 11.36
N LYS A 81 -0.47 -31.05 11.59
CA LYS A 81 -1.33 -32.13 12.12
C LYS A 81 -2.04 -31.77 13.42
N ASP A 82 -1.47 -30.88 14.24
CA ASP A 82 -2.03 -30.49 15.53
C ASP A 82 -3.30 -29.62 15.38
N PHE A 83 -3.50 -29.02 14.20
CA PHE A 83 -4.69 -28.26 13.84
C PHE A 83 -5.86 -29.17 13.39
N VAL A 84 -5.64 -30.47 13.22
CA VAL A 84 -6.70 -31.44 12.87
C VAL A 84 -7.54 -31.77 14.09
N GLY A 85 -8.85 -31.63 13.97
CA GLY A 85 -9.82 -32.00 14.99
C GLY A 85 -11.14 -32.43 14.38
N ASP A 86 -12.15 -32.61 15.24
CA ASP A 86 -13.47 -33.03 14.79
C ASP A 86 -14.06 -32.02 13.80
N GLY A 87 -14.36 -32.49 12.59
CA GLY A 87 -14.92 -31.66 11.51
C GLY A 87 -13.89 -31.02 10.57
N THR A 88 -12.58 -31.22 10.78
CA THR A 88 -11.56 -30.80 9.81
C THR A 88 -11.70 -31.61 8.51
N VAL A 89 -11.83 -30.93 7.38
CA VAL A 89 -11.78 -31.54 6.05
C VAL A 89 -10.32 -31.57 5.59
N GLU A 90 -9.80 -32.75 5.24
CA GLU A 90 -8.46 -32.87 4.66
C GLU A 90 -8.53 -32.98 3.13
N VAL A 91 -7.73 -32.19 2.42
CA VAL A 91 -7.62 -32.20 0.96
C VAL A 91 -6.17 -32.47 0.55
N ASN A 92 -5.94 -33.64 -0.05
CA ASN A 92 -4.65 -34.00 -0.64
C ASN A 92 -4.54 -33.43 -2.06
N LEU A 93 -3.51 -32.62 -2.32
CA LEU A 93 -3.31 -31.95 -3.61
C LEU A 93 -2.62 -32.82 -4.66
N GLU A 94 -2.05 -33.97 -4.29
CA GLU A 94 -1.33 -34.89 -5.19
C GLU A 94 -0.18 -34.20 -5.93
N GLY A 95 0.58 -33.35 -5.24
CA GLY A 95 1.70 -32.59 -5.79
C GLY A 95 1.32 -31.33 -6.56
N LYS A 96 0.02 -30.97 -6.64
CA LYS A 96 -0.43 -29.76 -7.33
C LYS A 96 0.03 -28.48 -6.59
N VAL A 97 0.05 -27.37 -7.34
CA VAL A 97 0.53 -26.07 -6.86
C VAL A 97 -0.63 -25.21 -6.33
N VAL A 98 -0.43 -24.54 -5.20
CA VAL A 98 -1.29 -23.46 -4.69
C VAL A 98 -0.52 -22.16 -4.77
N VAL A 99 -1.15 -21.13 -5.33
CA VAL A 99 -0.62 -19.76 -5.35
C VAL A 99 -1.66 -18.83 -4.69
N PRO A 100 -1.24 -17.66 -4.17
CA PRO A 100 -2.19 -16.62 -3.79
C PRO A 100 -3.17 -16.33 -4.93
N GLY A 101 -4.44 -16.12 -4.59
CA GLY A 101 -5.45 -15.77 -5.58
C GLY A 101 -5.04 -14.51 -6.35
N LEU A 102 -5.34 -14.47 -7.65
CA LEU A 102 -5.10 -13.28 -8.45
C LEU A 102 -5.97 -12.13 -7.91
N ILE A 103 -5.32 -11.02 -7.56
CA ILE A 103 -6.00 -9.78 -7.18
C ILE A 103 -6.08 -8.91 -8.43
N ASP A 104 -7.23 -8.95 -9.09
CA ASP A 104 -7.53 -7.99 -10.16
C ASP A 104 -7.93 -6.66 -9.51
N SER A 105 -7.07 -5.66 -9.66
CA SER A 105 -7.27 -4.33 -9.10
C SER A 105 -8.23 -3.47 -9.91
N HIS A 106 -8.64 -3.94 -11.11
CA HIS A 106 -9.60 -3.26 -11.95
C HIS A 106 -10.46 -4.25 -12.75
N VAL A 107 -11.57 -4.67 -12.16
CA VAL A 107 -12.51 -5.62 -12.78
C VAL A 107 -13.94 -5.07 -12.82
N HIS A 108 -14.63 -5.33 -13.93
CA HIS A 108 -16.08 -5.13 -14.04
C HIS A 108 -16.82 -6.43 -13.75
N LEU A 109 -16.83 -6.89 -12.50
CA LEU A 109 -17.27 -8.25 -12.15
C LEU A 109 -18.69 -8.60 -12.64
N ILE A 110 -19.64 -7.66 -12.51
CA ILE A 110 -21.03 -7.86 -13.01
C ILE A 110 -21.07 -7.88 -14.54
N SER A 111 -20.32 -7.02 -15.23
CA SER A 111 -20.30 -7.00 -16.70
C SER A 111 -19.59 -8.23 -17.26
N GLY A 112 -18.47 -8.63 -16.65
CA GLY A 112 -17.78 -9.87 -16.99
C GLY A 112 -18.66 -11.08 -16.72
N GLY A 113 -19.34 -11.12 -15.56
CA GLY A 113 -20.31 -12.13 -15.21
C GLY A 113 -21.49 -12.18 -16.18
N LEU A 114 -22.06 -11.04 -16.57
CA LEU A 114 -23.11 -10.97 -17.58
C LEU A 114 -22.59 -11.35 -18.96
N GLN A 115 -21.36 -11.02 -19.35
CA GLN A 115 -20.79 -11.46 -20.62
C GLN A 115 -20.57 -12.97 -20.66
N VAL A 116 -20.11 -13.55 -19.54
CA VAL A 116 -19.93 -14.99 -19.38
C VAL A 116 -21.29 -15.68 -19.32
N ILE A 117 -22.26 -15.18 -18.55
CA ILE A 117 -23.64 -15.67 -18.51
C ILE A 117 -24.32 -15.45 -19.85
N THR A 118 -24.07 -14.41 -20.63
CA THR A 118 -24.65 -14.26 -21.97
C THR A 118 -23.94 -15.14 -23.01
N HIS A 119 -22.69 -15.56 -22.73
CA HIS A 119 -21.98 -16.57 -23.52
C HIS A 119 -22.33 -18.02 -23.11
N THR A 120 -22.76 -18.26 -21.87
CA THR A 120 -23.03 -19.61 -21.31
C THR A 120 -24.51 -19.89 -21.05
N GLN A 121 -25.33 -18.85 -20.87
CA GLN A 121 -26.79 -18.84 -20.93
C GLN A 121 -27.24 -18.02 -22.14
N MET A 122 -28.26 -18.54 -22.83
CA MET A 122 -28.76 -18.12 -24.12
C MET A 122 -29.46 -16.74 -24.13
N ALA A 123 -28.85 -15.68 -23.58
CA ALA A 123 -29.43 -14.34 -23.54
C ALA A 123 -28.83 -13.37 -24.57
N GLN A 124 -27.75 -13.75 -25.26
CA GLN A 124 -27.34 -13.15 -26.53
C GLN A 124 -27.30 -14.23 -27.60
N VAL A 125 -27.77 -13.89 -28.81
CA VAL A 125 -27.64 -14.77 -29.97
C VAL A 125 -26.15 -14.81 -30.31
N GLY A 126 -25.50 -15.95 -30.11
CA GLY A 126 -24.08 -16.14 -30.46
C GLY A 126 -23.89 -16.11 -31.96
N LEU A 127 -23.77 -14.91 -32.54
CA LEU A 127 -23.70 -14.69 -33.99
C LEU A 127 -22.28 -14.72 -34.56
N ARG A 128 -21.28 -14.96 -33.69
CA ARG A 128 -19.87 -14.98 -34.08
C ARG A 128 -19.61 -16.18 -35.01
N GLY A 129 -19.21 -15.91 -36.25
CA GLY A 129 -18.95 -16.95 -37.26
C GLY A 129 -20.13 -17.31 -38.15
N VAL A 130 -21.31 -16.72 -37.93
CA VAL A 130 -22.49 -16.94 -38.80
C VAL A 130 -22.34 -16.12 -40.07
N SER A 131 -22.27 -16.80 -41.22
CA SER A 131 -22.04 -16.16 -42.54
C SER A 131 -23.24 -16.24 -43.48
N GLN A 132 -24.27 -17.03 -43.14
CA GLN A 132 -25.49 -17.21 -43.93
C GLN A 132 -26.67 -16.48 -43.28
N LYS A 133 -27.41 -15.70 -44.08
CA LYS A 133 -28.50 -14.82 -43.61
C LYS A 133 -29.65 -15.61 -42.99
N GLU A 134 -29.96 -16.77 -43.55
CA GLU A 134 -31.07 -17.62 -43.13
C GLU A 134 -30.80 -18.22 -41.74
N GLU A 135 -29.54 -18.60 -41.49
CA GLU A 135 -29.07 -19.11 -40.20
C GLU A 135 -29.06 -18.01 -39.13
N PHE A 136 -28.57 -16.82 -39.47
CA PHE A 136 -28.69 -15.63 -38.62
C PHE A 136 -30.14 -15.36 -38.21
N CYS A 137 -31.06 -15.31 -39.19
CA CYS A 137 -32.47 -15.02 -38.95
C CYS A 137 -33.14 -16.09 -38.08
N LYS A 138 -32.75 -17.36 -38.22
CA LYS A 138 -33.28 -18.47 -37.42
C LYS A 138 -32.82 -18.36 -35.96
N MET A 139 -31.51 -18.18 -35.74
CA MET A 139 -30.94 -18.10 -34.38
C MET A 139 -31.49 -16.92 -33.58
N VAL A 140 -31.78 -15.79 -34.24
CA VAL A 140 -32.44 -14.64 -33.59
C VAL A 140 -33.89 -14.93 -33.21
N LYS A 141 -34.65 -15.63 -34.06
CA LYS A 141 -36.05 -15.99 -33.78
C LYS A 141 -36.17 -16.96 -32.60
N ASP A 142 -35.31 -17.97 -32.55
CA ASP A 142 -35.33 -18.99 -31.50
C ASP A 142 -35.04 -18.37 -30.12
N ALA A 143 -34.12 -17.40 -30.04
CA ALA A 143 -33.78 -16.70 -28.80
C ALA A 143 -34.88 -15.74 -28.30
N VAL A 144 -35.67 -15.15 -29.20
CA VAL A 144 -36.81 -14.29 -28.82
C VAL A 144 -37.96 -15.12 -28.24
N GLN A 145 -38.15 -16.35 -28.73
CA GLN A 145 -39.25 -17.22 -28.29
C GLN A 145 -38.98 -17.92 -26.96
N SER A 146 -37.71 -18.11 -26.57
CA SER A 146 -37.33 -18.78 -25.33
C SER A 146 -37.35 -17.90 -24.08
N ASN A 147 -37.46 -16.58 -24.22
CA ASN A 147 -37.26 -15.61 -23.13
C ASN A 147 -38.56 -15.01 -22.52
N LEU A 148 -39.71 -15.67 -22.71
CA LEU A 148 -41.01 -15.25 -22.16
C LEU A 148 -41.23 -15.70 -20.70
N LEU A 149 -40.32 -15.41 -19.77
CA LEU A 149 -40.58 -15.48 -18.32
C LEU A 149 -39.68 -14.49 -17.56
N PHE A 150 -40.12 -13.24 -17.40
CA PHE A 150 -39.55 -12.36 -16.38
C PHE A 150 -40.63 -11.79 -15.47
N ALA A 151 -40.40 -11.98 -14.18
CA ALA A 151 -41.28 -11.65 -13.07
C ALA A 151 -41.42 -10.14 -12.85
N ASP A 152 -42.61 -9.77 -12.41
CA ASP A 152 -43.01 -8.43 -11.96
C ASP A 152 -42.20 -7.99 -10.72
N TRP A 153 -41.59 -6.81 -10.78
CA TRP A 153 -40.79 -6.20 -9.70
C TRP A 153 -41.60 -5.18 -8.88
N SER A 154 -42.93 -5.23 -8.89
CA SER A 154 -43.78 -4.20 -8.29
C SER A 154 -43.87 -4.16 -6.75
N THR A 155 -43.06 -4.93 -5.99
CA THR A 155 -43.21 -5.02 -4.52
C THR A 155 -41.94 -4.76 -3.71
N LEU A 156 -41.40 -3.53 -3.78
CA LEU A 156 -40.49 -3.01 -2.75
C LEU A 156 -40.77 -1.52 -2.46
N THR A 157 -41.86 -1.23 -1.74
CA THR A 157 -42.00 0.05 -1.05
C THR A 157 -42.62 -0.13 0.34
N SER A 158 -41.79 0.07 1.36
CA SER A 158 -42.22 0.56 2.68
C SER A 158 -40.97 0.83 3.52
N LEU A 159 -40.41 2.04 3.40
CA LEU A 159 -39.48 2.57 4.39
C LEU A 159 -40.06 3.86 4.99
N LYS A 160 -40.03 3.90 6.33
CA LYS A 160 -40.46 5.01 7.18
C LYS A 160 -39.88 6.34 6.69
N PRO A 161 -40.56 7.49 6.91
CA PRO A 161 -40.04 8.79 6.50
C PRO A 161 -38.63 9.00 7.08
N PRO A 162 -37.64 9.39 6.26
CA PRO A 162 -36.29 9.55 6.73
C PRO A 162 -36.24 10.71 7.74
N VAL A 163 -35.47 10.52 8.80
CA VAL A 163 -34.96 11.63 9.62
C VAL A 163 -34.33 12.65 8.66
N ARG A 164 -34.65 13.94 8.78
CA ARG A 164 -34.09 14.98 7.89
C ARG A 164 -32.56 14.93 7.97
N VAL A 165 -31.92 14.44 6.91
CA VAL A 165 -30.46 14.38 6.79
C VAL A 165 -29.99 15.68 6.15
N VAL A 166 -29.23 16.48 6.91
CA VAL A 166 -28.59 17.71 6.43
C VAL A 166 -27.17 17.43 5.94
N ALA A 167 -26.71 18.16 4.93
CA ALA A 167 -25.35 18.12 4.41
C ALA A 167 -24.39 18.92 5.31
N ASP A 168 -23.14 18.49 5.42
CA ASP A 168 -22.06 19.33 5.97
C ASP A 168 -21.45 20.23 4.89
N LEU A 169 -21.45 19.76 3.64
CA LEU A 169 -20.98 20.48 2.47
C LEU A 169 -22.00 20.41 1.33
N LEU A 170 -22.35 21.58 0.78
CA LEU A 170 -23.11 21.70 -0.47
C LEU A 170 -22.22 22.33 -1.53
N VAL A 171 -21.95 21.59 -2.61
CA VAL A 171 -21.23 22.07 -3.79
C VAL A 171 -22.25 22.53 -4.83
N THR A 172 -22.11 23.75 -5.36
CA THR A 172 -23.08 24.35 -6.29
C THR A 172 -22.41 24.95 -7.52
N ASN A 173 -23.21 25.17 -8.58
CA ASN A 173 -22.79 25.87 -9.80
C ASN A 173 -21.52 25.25 -10.43
N GLY A 174 -21.50 23.92 -10.55
CA GLY A 174 -20.44 23.19 -11.24
C GLY A 174 -20.97 22.33 -12.38
N THR A 175 -20.07 21.61 -13.04
CA THR A 175 -20.39 20.51 -13.94
C THR A 175 -19.86 19.22 -13.31
N ILE A 176 -20.73 18.48 -12.63
CA ILE A 176 -20.36 17.31 -11.84
C ILE A 176 -20.62 16.05 -12.67
N PHE A 177 -19.55 15.40 -13.13
CA PHE A 177 -19.66 14.13 -13.85
C PHE A 177 -19.97 12.99 -12.86
N THR A 178 -21.11 12.34 -13.04
CA THR A 178 -21.62 11.32 -12.11
C THR A 178 -21.30 9.89 -12.56
N SER A 179 -20.96 9.71 -13.84
CA SER A 179 -20.92 8.41 -14.53
C SER A 179 -22.25 7.64 -14.53
N ASP A 180 -23.37 8.27 -14.15
CA ASP A 180 -24.73 7.71 -14.21
C ASP A 180 -25.36 8.05 -15.56
N LYS A 181 -25.81 7.04 -16.31
CA LYS A 181 -26.45 7.23 -17.63
C LYS A 181 -27.73 8.08 -17.55
N SER A 182 -28.47 8.01 -16.45
CA SER A 182 -29.73 8.74 -16.25
C SER A 182 -29.52 10.21 -15.87
N LEU A 183 -28.37 10.53 -15.30
CA LEU A 183 -27.97 11.89 -14.92
C LEU A 183 -26.46 12.07 -15.14
N PRO A 184 -25.95 12.11 -16.39
CA PRO A 184 -24.51 12.08 -16.64
C PRO A 184 -23.75 13.27 -16.05
N PHE A 185 -24.44 14.41 -15.94
CA PHE A 185 -23.94 15.63 -15.32
C PHE A 185 -24.98 16.20 -14.36
N ALA A 186 -24.50 16.73 -13.24
CA ALA A 186 -25.27 17.48 -12.26
C ALA A 186 -24.66 18.88 -12.03
N ASP A 187 -25.46 19.83 -11.56
CA ASP A 187 -24.96 21.18 -11.24
C ASP A 187 -24.51 21.32 -9.77
N SER A 188 -25.01 20.43 -8.90
CA SER A 188 -24.81 20.50 -7.45
C SER A 188 -24.70 19.11 -6.82
N MET A 189 -24.01 19.05 -5.68
CA MET A 189 -23.76 17.83 -4.92
C MET A 189 -23.80 18.12 -3.41
N ALA A 190 -24.57 17.32 -2.67
CA ALA A 190 -24.68 17.38 -1.21
C ALA A 190 -23.84 16.25 -0.59
N ILE A 191 -23.01 16.59 0.38
CA ILE A 191 -22.06 15.68 1.05
C ILE A 191 -22.34 15.69 2.55
N ARG A 192 -22.11 14.55 3.20
CA ARG A 192 -22.05 14.42 4.66
C ARG A 192 -21.02 13.38 5.06
N ASN A 193 -20.12 13.73 5.98
CA ASN A 193 -19.10 12.84 6.53
C ASN A 193 -18.29 12.13 5.43
N GLY A 194 -17.88 12.89 4.41
CA GLY A 194 -17.10 12.36 3.27
C GLY A 194 -17.86 11.44 2.33
N ARG A 195 -19.19 11.36 2.43
CA ARG A 195 -20.06 10.58 1.53
C ARG A 195 -21.03 11.48 0.79
N ILE A 196 -21.25 11.18 -0.49
CA ILE A 196 -22.23 11.88 -1.32
C ILE A 196 -23.63 11.43 -0.87
N LEU A 197 -24.45 12.39 -0.45
CA LEU A 197 -25.86 12.17 -0.14
C LEU A 197 -26.72 12.18 -1.41
N LYS A 198 -26.46 13.16 -2.29
CA LYS A 198 -27.22 13.35 -3.53
C LYS A 198 -26.44 14.21 -4.53
N VAL A 199 -26.64 13.95 -5.81
CA VAL A 199 -26.25 14.80 -6.94
C VAL A 199 -27.50 15.23 -7.69
N GLY A 200 -27.52 16.43 -8.25
CA GLY A 200 -28.70 16.94 -8.97
C GLY A 200 -28.60 18.42 -9.27
N SER A 201 -29.76 19.07 -9.41
CA SER A 201 -29.82 20.53 -9.50
C SER A 201 -29.83 21.17 -8.12
N PHE A 202 -29.34 22.40 -8.00
CA PHE A 202 -29.36 23.18 -6.76
C PHE A 202 -30.75 23.20 -6.12
N THR A 203 -31.80 23.38 -6.94
CA THR A 203 -33.20 23.38 -6.49
C THR A 203 -33.60 22.09 -5.79
N THR A 204 -33.14 20.93 -6.26
CA THR A 204 -33.45 19.62 -5.67
C THR A 204 -32.62 19.27 -4.43
N LEU A 205 -31.59 20.08 -4.13
CA LEU A 205 -30.66 19.88 -3.02
C LEU A 205 -30.87 20.89 -1.87
N LYS A 206 -31.72 21.91 -2.04
CA LYS A 206 -32.03 22.92 -0.99
C LYS A 206 -32.49 22.29 0.32
N ASP A 207 -33.22 21.18 0.28
CA ASP A 207 -33.74 20.49 1.47
C ASP A 207 -32.63 19.88 2.35
N PHE A 208 -31.43 19.68 1.79
CA PHE A 208 -30.26 19.19 2.51
C PHE A 208 -29.50 20.30 3.25
N VAL A 209 -29.82 21.58 3.02
CA VAL A 209 -29.20 22.70 3.74
C VAL A 209 -29.79 22.78 5.15
N GLY A 210 -28.92 22.84 6.14
CA GLY A 210 -29.26 23.07 7.54
C GLY A 210 -28.19 23.87 8.27
N ASP A 211 -28.33 23.97 9.58
CA ASP A 211 -27.36 24.68 10.42
C ASP A 211 -25.98 24.01 10.31
N GLY A 212 -24.97 24.81 9.95
CA GLY A 212 -23.60 24.34 9.77
C GLY A 212 -23.25 23.79 8.38
N THR A 213 -24.19 23.76 7.43
CA THR A 213 -23.87 23.42 6.04
C THR A 213 -22.97 24.50 5.43
N VAL A 214 -21.80 24.11 4.95
CA VAL A 214 -20.89 24.98 4.19
C VAL A 214 -21.26 24.89 2.71
N GLU A 215 -21.50 26.03 2.06
CA GLU A 215 -21.72 26.07 0.61
C GLU A 215 -20.46 26.48 -0.16
N VAL A 216 -20.13 25.74 -1.21
CA VAL A 216 -19.01 26.01 -2.11
C VAL A 216 -19.53 26.19 -3.54
N ASN A 217 -19.44 27.41 -4.05
CA ASN A 217 -19.79 27.73 -5.43
C ASN A 217 -18.59 27.50 -6.36
N LEU A 218 -18.72 26.55 -7.29
CA LEU A 218 -17.66 26.13 -8.20
C LEU A 218 -17.45 27.07 -9.39
N LYS A 219 -18.31 28.07 -9.61
CA LYS A 219 -18.20 29.06 -10.69
C LYS A 219 -18.04 28.42 -12.08
N GLY A 220 -18.80 27.36 -12.35
CA GLY A 220 -18.80 26.61 -13.60
C GLY A 220 -17.66 25.59 -13.74
N LYS A 221 -16.83 25.38 -12.71
CA LYS A 221 -15.77 24.35 -12.76
C LYS A 221 -16.34 22.93 -12.79
N VAL A 222 -15.52 22.01 -13.29
CA VAL A 222 -15.85 20.59 -13.44
C VAL A 222 -15.43 19.81 -12.20
N VAL A 223 -16.28 18.87 -11.77
CA VAL A 223 -15.96 17.85 -10.77
C VAL A 223 -15.98 16.48 -11.45
N VAL A 224 -14.93 15.70 -11.24
CA VAL A 224 -14.83 14.30 -11.67
C VAL A 224 -14.47 13.42 -10.48
N PRO A 225 -14.74 12.10 -10.54
CA PRO A 225 -14.23 11.17 -9.54
C PRO A 225 -12.70 11.29 -9.41
N GLY A 226 -12.20 11.23 -8.17
CA GLY A 226 -10.76 11.18 -7.92
C GLY A 226 -10.14 9.92 -8.53
N LEU A 227 -8.90 10.04 -8.99
CA LEU A 227 -8.17 8.92 -9.56
C LEU A 227 -7.83 7.89 -8.47
N ILE A 228 -7.77 6.63 -8.91
CA ILE A 228 -7.39 5.48 -8.09
C ILE A 228 -6.15 4.87 -8.73
N ASP A 229 -5.04 4.88 -8.02
CA ASP A 229 -3.82 4.18 -8.46
C ASP A 229 -3.84 2.75 -7.92
N SER A 230 -3.80 1.78 -8.82
CA SER A 230 -3.97 0.37 -8.50
C SER A 230 -2.69 -0.33 -8.08
N HIS A 231 -1.52 0.32 -8.16
CA HIS A 231 -0.25 -0.28 -7.75
C HIS A 231 0.80 0.80 -7.49
N VAL A 232 1.10 1.05 -6.21
CA VAL A 232 2.19 1.96 -5.81
C VAL A 232 3.05 1.35 -4.71
N HIS A 233 4.24 1.90 -4.54
CA HIS A 233 5.02 1.79 -3.30
C HIS A 233 5.06 3.18 -2.66
N LEU A 234 4.04 3.49 -1.85
CA LEU A 234 3.72 4.88 -1.48
C LEU A 234 4.84 5.51 -0.64
N ILE A 235 5.26 4.85 0.45
CA ILE A 235 6.35 5.30 1.32
C ILE A 235 7.66 5.38 0.52
N SER A 236 7.99 4.38 -0.29
CA SER A 236 9.19 4.38 -1.13
C SER A 236 9.21 5.54 -2.13
N GLY A 237 8.05 5.91 -2.69
CA GLY A 237 7.91 7.07 -3.56
C GLY A 237 8.18 8.38 -2.81
N GLY A 238 7.64 8.52 -1.59
CA GLY A 238 7.89 9.67 -0.74
C GLY A 238 9.35 9.80 -0.30
N LEU A 239 10.04 8.68 -0.07
CA LEU A 239 11.48 8.66 0.22
C LEU A 239 12.30 9.11 -0.99
N GLN A 240 11.98 8.63 -2.19
CA GLN A 240 12.64 9.07 -3.43
C GLN A 240 12.47 10.57 -3.70
N MET A 241 11.34 11.16 -3.30
CA MET A 241 11.12 12.61 -3.43
C MET A 241 12.03 13.45 -2.52
N ALA A 242 12.60 12.86 -1.47
CA ALA A 242 13.60 13.48 -0.59
C ALA A 242 15.04 13.09 -0.96
N GLN A 243 15.25 12.55 -2.16
CA GLN A 243 16.58 12.14 -2.62
C GLN A 243 17.01 12.98 -3.82
N VAL A 244 18.26 12.81 -4.26
CA VAL A 244 18.77 13.48 -5.46
C VAL A 244 18.04 12.96 -6.70
N GLY A 245 17.15 13.77 -7.26
CA GLY A 245 16.38 13.44 -8.46
C GLY A 245 17.17 13.73 -9.73
N LEU A 246 17.65 12.70 -10.42
CA LEU A 246 18.50 12.83 -11.63
C LEU A 246 17.76 12.45 -12.93
N ARG A 247 16.42 12.37 -12.88
CA ARG A 247 15.59 12.07 -14.05
C ARG A 247 15.65 13.22 -15.06
N GLY A 248 15.96 12.89 -16.30
CA GLY A 248 15.99 13.85 -17.42
C GLY A 248 17.27 14.69 -17.50
N VAL A 249 18.22 14.51 -16.58
CA VAL A 249 19.54 15.16 -16.66
C VAL A 249 20.24 14.70 -17.93
N SER A 250 20.72 15.66 -18.73
CA SER A 250 21.27 15.41 -20.06
C SER A 250 22.70 15.94 -20.24
N GLN A 251 23.30 16.46 -19.18
CA GLN A 251 24.67 16.95 -19.16
C GLN A 251 25.40 16.48 -17.91
N LYS A 252 26.66 16.09 -18.05
CA LYS A 252 27.53 15.65 -16.94
C LYS A 252 27.69 16.75 -15.89
N GLU A 253 27.85 17.99 -16.32
CA GLU A 253 28.05 19.14 -15.44
C GLU A 253 26.80 19.37 -14.55
N GLU A 254 25.61 19.21 -15.12
CA GLU A 254 24.35 19.28 -14.38
C GLU A 254 24.22 18.12 -13.39
N PHE A 255 24.56 16.90 -13.79
CA PHE A 255 24.59 15.74 -12.91
C PHE A 255 25.49 16.00 -11.68
N CYS A 256 26.74 16.40 -11.92
CA CYS A 256 27.70 16.73 -10.87
C CYS A 256 27.21 17.88 -9.99
N LYS A 257 26.60 18.92 -10.59
CA LYS A 257 26.03 20.04 -9.85
C LYS A 257 24.91 19.59 -8.91
N MET A 258 23.98 18.75 -9.35
CA MET A 258 22.88 18.29 -8.50
C MET A 258 23.36 17.44 -7.32
N VAL A 259 24.37 16.60 -7.54
CA VAL A 259 25.02 15.86 -6.45
C VAL A 259 25.73 16.82 -5.50
N LYS A 260 26.44 17.82 -6.02
CA LYS A 260 27.09 18.86 -5.21
C LYS A 260 26.10 19.64 -4.37
N ASP A 261 25.00 20.07 -4.97
CA ASP A 261 23.93 20.79 -4.28
C ASP A 261 23.41 19.90 -3.14
N ALA A 262 23.16 18.61 -3.35
CA ALA A 262 22.71 17.71 -2.29
C ALA A 262 23.73 17.51 -1.14
N VAL A 263 25.02 17.45 -1.46
CA VAL A 263 26.10 17.38 -0.44
C VAL A 263 26.20 18.68 0.36
N GLN A 264 25.99 19.82 -0.28
CA GLN A 264 26.13 21.14 0.34
C GLN A 264 24.85 21.67 1.00
N SER A 265 23.71 21.07 0.65
CA SER A 265 22.40 21.54 1.07
C SER A 265 22.03 21.03 2.45
N ASN A 266 21.99 21.96 3.41
CA ASN A 266 21.04 21.95 4.52
C ASN A 266 19.60 22.35 4.10
N PHE A 267 19.34 22.57 2.81
CA PHE A 267 18.09 23.10 2.29
C PHE A 267 17.88 22.72 0.81
N VAL A 268 16.75 22.10 0.48
CA VAL A 268 16.13 22.31 -0.84
C VAL A 268 14.73 22.85 -0.65
N ASP A 269 14.58 24.06 -1.16
CA ASP A 269 13.38 24.88 -1.24
C ASP A 269 12.41 24.33 -2.31
N LEU A 270 11.17 23.99 -1.93
CA LEU A 270 10.07 23.70 -2.87
C LEU A 270 9.21 24.93 -3.20
N THR A 271 9.59 26.14 -2.81
CA THR A 271 8.81 27.36 -3.04
C THR A 271 8.72 27.76 -4.52
N VAL A 272 9.51 27.16 -5.43
CA VAL A 272 9.48 27.52 -6.87
C VAL A 272 8.28 26.95 -7.64
N VAL A 273 7.51 26.00 -7.08
CA VAL A 273 6.25 25.55 -7.72
C VAL A 273 5.00 26.15 -7.06
N VAL A 274 5.10 26.69 -5.86
CA VAL A 274 3.95 27.27 -5.13
C VAL A 274 3.73 28.76 -5.44
N ALA A 275 4.76 29.46 -5.96
CA ALA A 275 4.68 30.89 -6.28
C ALA A 275 3.79 31.26 -7.48
N SER A 276 3.25 30.29 -8.23
CA SER A 276 2.31 30.57 -9.34
C SER A 276 0.83 30.40 -8.97
N LEU A 277 0.49 29.98 -7.74
CA LEU A 277 -0.91 29.80 -7.31
C LEU A 277 -1.18 30.29 -5.88
N SER A 278 -0.38 31.19 -5.34
CA SER A 278 -0.67 31.87 -4.07
C SER A 278 -1.61 33.07 -4.26
N LEU A 279 -2.84 32.81 -4.72
CA LEU A 279 -4.00 33.65 -4.42
C LEU A 279 -5.20 32.72 -4.20
N TRP A 280 -5.79 32.84 -3.01
CA TRP A 280 -6.99 32.17 -2.47
C TRP A 280 -6.74 30.92 -1.60
N PHE A 281 -6.77 31.18 -0.28
CA PHE A 281 -6.91 30.31 0.89
C PHE A 281 -5.63 29.87 1.62
N LEU A 282 -5.36 30.63 2.69
CA LEU A 282 -4.45 30.30 3.79
C LEU A 282 -4.99 29.13 4.63
N GLY A 283 -4.10 28.18 4.94
CA GLY A 283 -4.05 27.44 6.20
C GLY A 283 -2.57 27.40 6.63
N PRO A 284 -2.23 27.64 7.91
CA PRO A 284 -0.84 27.68 8.37
C PRO A 284 -0.32 26.25 8.63
N GLU A 285 1.00 26.10 8.57
CA GLU A 285 1.81 24.89 8.76
C GLU A 285 2.08 24.05 7.50
N GLY A 286 2.78 24.68 6.54
CA GLY A 286 3.66 23.93 5.64
C GLY A 286 4.93 23.55 6.41
N SER A 287 5.15 22.25 6.62
CA SER A 287 6.43 21.74 7.13
C SER A 287 7.52 22.01 6.11
N VAL A 288 8.49 22.84 6.49
CA VAL A 288 9.74 23.05 5.77
C VAL A 288 10.58 21.78 5.94
N PHE A 289 10.84 21.05 4.86
CA PHE A 289 11.65 19.84 4.90
C PHE A 289 13.11 20.17 4.55
N SER A 290 13.97 20.13 5.56
CA SER A 290 15.41 20.20 5.42
C SER A 290 15.97 18.77 5.47
N LEU A 291 16.65 18.35 4.41
CA LEU A 291 17.67 17.31 4.55
C LEU A 291 18.89 18.02 5.12
N ASP A 292 19.08 17.94 6.44
CA ASP A 292 20.29 18.41 7.10
C ASP A 292 21.39 17.37 6.77
N THR A 293 22.05 17.48 5.61
CA THR A 293 23.10 16.54 5.18
C THR A 293 24.38 16.82 5.95
N LYS A 294 24.43 16.29 7.17
CA LYS A 294 25.64 16.32 8.00
C LYS A 294 26.77 15.57 7.31
N GLU A 295 28.00 15.99 7.56
CA GLU A 295 29.19 15.23 7.15
C GLU A 295 29.05 13.76 7.57
N GLY A 296 29.31 12.83 6.64
CA GLY A 296 29.12 11.39 6.85
C GLY A 296 27.70 10.86 6.64
N SER A 297 26.71 11.70 6.34
CA SER A 297 25.37 11.24 5.93
C SER A 297 25.40 10.67 4.50
N TRP A 298 24.57 9.66 4.25
CA TRP A 298 24.40 9.09 2.91
C TRP A 298 23.68 10.06 1.98
N ILE A 299 24.21 10.21 0.77
CA ILE A 299 23.56 10.92 -0.33
C ILE A 299 22.95 9.87 -1.25
N LEU A 300 21.64 9.70 -1.14
CA LEU A 300 20.86 8.76 -1.92
C LEU A 300 20.14 9.47 -3.05
N GLY A 301 19.87 8.76 -4.15
CA GLY A 301 19.09 9.28 -5.26
C GLY A 301 19.19 8.41 -6.49
N GLY A 302 18.88 9.01 -7.63
CA GLY A 302 18.90 8.26 -8.88
C GLY A 302 17.93 8.74 -9.93
N GLY A 303 17.59 7.82 -10.83
CA GLY A 303 16.78 8.10 -12.02
C GLY A 303 17.60 8.64 -13.19
N TRP A 304 18.93 8.63 -13.10
CA TRP A 304 19.79 9.02 -14.20
C TRP A 304 19.74 8.01 -15.35
N ASN A 305 19.98 8.50 -16.57
CA ASN A 305 20.14 7.67 -17.75
C ASN A 305 21.25 8.25 -18.64
N ASN A 306 22.33 7.49 -18.80
CA ASN A 306 23.48 7.89 -19.62
C ASN A 306 23.15 8.15 -21.08
N ASP A 307 22.08 7.54 -21.61
CA ASP A 307 21.64 7.77 -22.98
C ASP A 307 21.26 9.23 -23.25
N PHE A 308 20.89 9.99 -22.21
CA PHE A 308 20.55 11.41 -22.34
C PHE A 308 21.76 12.33 -22.53
N TRP A 309 22.97 11.90 -22.19
CA TRP A 309 24.20 12.70 -22.32
C TRP A 309 25.25 12.06 -23.23
N GLY A 310 24.83 11.21 -24.17
CA GLY A 310 25.70 10.63 -25.20
C GLY A 310 26.25 9.24 -24.87
N GLY A 311 25.70 8.58 -23.84
CA GLY A 311 25.96 7.18 -23.54
C GLY A 311 27.17 6.90 -22.64
N GLU A 312 28.02 7.90 -22.35
CA GLU A 312 29.13 7.76 -21.41
C GLU A 312 28.61 7.37 -20.03
N LEU A 313 29.10 6.26 -19.50
CA LEU A 313 28.74 5.80 -18.17
C LEU A 313 29.44 6.66 -17.10
N PRO A 314 28.73 7.09 -16.04
CA PRO A 314 29.35 7.86 -14.98
C PRO A 314 30.33 6.99 -14.18
N SER A 315 31.27 7.62 -13.48
CA SER A 315 32.21 6.93 -12.60
C SER A 315 32.37 7.69 -11.28
N ALA A 316 32.87 7.01 -10.25
CA ALA A 316 33.13 7.59 -8.93
C ALA A 316 33.93 8.90 -9.03
N SER A 317 34.89 8.96 -9.96
CA SER A 317 35.71 10.15 -10.21
C SER A 317 34.90 11.41 -10.58
N TRP A 318 33.68 11.27 -11.09
CA TRP A 318 32.80 12.42 -11.38
C TRP A 318 32.29 13.12 -10.11
N ILE A 319 32.23 12.39 -8.99
CA ILE A 319 31.59 12.83 -7.76
C ILE A 319 32.50 12.74 -6.53
N ASP A 320 33.69 12.14 -6.63
CA ASP A 320 34.62 11.99 -5.51
C ASP A 320 35.07 13.32 -4.91
N GLU A 321 35.51 14.27 -5.76
CA GLU A 321 35.90 15.62 -5.30
C GLU A 321 34.73 16.40 -4.71
N ILE A 322 33.50 16.07 -5.11
CA ILE A 322 32.27 16.72 -4.69
C ILE A 322 31.80 16.20 -3.33
N SER A 323 32.07 14.92 -3.04
CA SER A 323 31.53 14.19 -1.89
C SER A 323 32.62 13.48 -1.05
N PRO A 324 33.73 14.16 -0.69
CA PRO A 324 34.89 13.50 -0.07
C PRO A 324 34.58 12.88 1.31
N HIS A 325 33.53 13.35 1.97
CA HIS A 325 33.16 12.96 3.33
C HIS A 325 31.75 12.37 3.43
N ASN A 326 31.05 12.21 2.30
CA ASN A 326 29.68 11.70 2.28
C ASN A 326 29.59 10.48 1.33
N PRO A 327 29.15 9.31 1.81
CA PRO A 327 28.91 8.19 0.90
C PRO A 327 27.76 8.52 -0.06
N VAL A 328 27.99 8.32 -1.35
CA VAL A 328 27.00 8.56 -2.42
C VAL A 328 26.55 7.23 -3.01
N TRP A 329 25.25 7.08 -3.23
CA TRP A 329 24.63 5.93 -3.89
C TRP A 329 23.48 6.37 -4.79
N LEU A 330 23.67 6.29 -6.11
CA LEU A 330 22.74 6.82 -7.12
C LEU A 330 22.29 5.73 -8.09
N ILE A 331 21.02 5.33 -8.00
CA ILE A 331 20.45 4.24 -8.80
C ILE A 331 20.06 4.74 -10.20
N ARG A 332 20.37 3.97 -11.24
CA ARG A 332 19.98 4.25 -12.62
C ARG A 332 18.46 4.13 -12.78
N MET A 333 17.90 4.78 -13.81
CA MET A 333 16.46 4.76 -14.09
C MET A 333 15.84 3.36 -14.22
N ASP A 334 16.60 2.37 -14.68
CA ASP A 334 16.14 0.98 -14.86
C ASP A 334 16.15 0.16 -13.55
N GLY A 335 16.78 0.66 -12.49
CA GLY A 335 16.91 -0.04 -11.21
C GLY A 335 17.96 -1.16 -11.18
N HIS A 336 18.67 -1.41 -12.29
CA HIS A 336 19.61 -2.53 -12.44
C HIS A 336 21.10 -2.12 -12.34
N MET A 337 21.36 -0.83 -12.17
CA MET A 337 22.70 -0.28 -12.03
C MET A 337 22.70 0.85 -11.01
N ALA A 338 23.79 1.01 -10.28
CA ALA A 338 23.98 2.14 -9.38
C ALA A 338 25.41 2.66 -9.38
N LEU A 339 25.56 3.96 -9.15
CA LEU A 339 26.83 4.65 -8.99
C LEU A 339 27.13 4.88 -7.51
N ALA A 340 28.24 4.31 -7.05
CA ALA A 340 28.91 4.59 -5.79
C ALA A 340 30.10 5.54 -6.01
N ASN A 341 30.33 6.47 -5.08
CA ASN A 341 31.62 7.16 -5.00
C ASN A 341 32.68 6.25 -4.33
N SER A 342 33.93 6.68 -4.35
CA SER A 342 35.06 5.93 -3.79
C SER A 342 34.93 5.72 -2.28
N LEU A 343 34.32 6.67 -1.56
CA LEU A 343 34.06 6.53 -0.13
C LEU A 343 33.04 5.40 0.15
N THR A 344 31.96 5.32 -0.62
CA THR A 344 30.97 4.24 -0.53
C THR A 344 31.61 2.88 -0.80
N LEU A 345 32.42 2.75 -1.86
CA LEU A 345 33.14 1.51 -2.16
C LEU A 345 34.07 1.10 -1.00
N LYS A 346 34.79 2.07 -0.41
CA LYS A 346 35.67 1.84 0.73
C LYS A 346 34.91 1.37 1.97
N ILE A 347 33.75 1.97 2.27
CA ILE A 347 32.88 1.55 3.37
C ILE A 347 32.39 0.11 3.16
N ALA A 348 32.02 -0.22 1.92
CA ALA A 348 31.56 -1.55 1.53
C ALA A 348 32.68 -2.59 1.39
N GLY A 349 33.95 -2.18 1.44
CA GLY A 349 35.10 -3.07 1.24
C GLY A 349 35.22 -3.61 -0.20
N VAL A 350 34.65 -2.91 -1.18
CA VAL A 350 34.75 -3.27 -2.60
C VAL A 350 36.09 -2.77 -3.14
N THR A 351 36.91 -3.68 -3.64
CA THR A 351 38.27 -3.41 -4.13
C THR A 351 38.51 -4.05 -5.50
N SER A 352 39.68 -3.81 -6.10
CA SER A 352 40.10 -4.51 -7.32
C SER A 352 40.21 -6.04 -7.16
N LEU A 353 40.30 -6.55 -5.93
CA LEU A 353 40.35 -7.99 -5.63
C LEU A 353 38.96 -8.59 -5.36
N THR A 354 37.92 -7.78 -5.22
CA THR A 354 36.55 -8.28 -4.99
C THR A 354 36.08 -8.96 -6.26
N GLU A 355 35.65 -10.23 -6.18
CA GLU A 355 35.08 -10.96 -7.31
C GLU A 355 33.65 -10.49 -7.63
N ASP A 356 33.22 -10.66 -8.87
CA ASP A 356 31.83 -10.39 -9.24
C ASP A 356 30.91 -11.45 -8.62
N PRO A 357 29.82 -11.05 -7.93
CA PRO A 357 28.87 -12.02 -7.39
C PRO A 357 28.07 -12.69 -8.52
N ILE A 358 27.52 -13.87 -8.22
CA ILE A 358 26.65 -14.57 -9.17
C ILE A 358 25.45 -13.68 -9.52
N GLY A 359 25.26 -13.45 -10.83
CA GLY A 359 24.18 -12.61 -11.34
C GLY A 359 24.42 -11.10 -11.18
N GLY A 360 25.65 -10.67 -10.90
CA GLY A 360 26.01 -9.25 -10.81
C GLY A 360 27.37 -8.96 -11.42
N THR A 361 27.68 -7.67 -11.59
CA THR A 361 28.97 -7.23 -12.13
C THR A 361 29.42 -5.94 -11.46
N ILE A 362 30.69 -5.89 -11.05
CA ILE A 362 31.35 -4.65 -10.65
C ILE A 362 32.07 -4.11 -11.89
N MET A 363 31.70 -2.94 -12.39
CA MET A 363 32.42 -2.38 -13.53
C MET A 363 33.81 -1.91 -13.08
N ARG A 364 34.83 -2.25 -13.86
CA ARG A 364 36.24 -1.93 -13.56
C ARG A 364 36.89 -1.15 -14.69
N LEU A 365 37.84 -0.31 -14.33
CA LEU A 365 38.77 0.32 -15.26
C LEU A 365 39.76 -0.72 -15.82
N PRO A 366 40.50 -0.40 -16.90
CA PRO A 366 41.57 -1.28 -17.40
C PRO A 366 42.65 -1.61 -16.36
N SER A 367 42.81 -0.78 -15.32
CA SER A 367 43.70 -1.02 -14.19
C SER A 367 43.20 -2.11 -13.22
N GLY A 368 41.95 -2.55 -13.34
CA GLY A 368 41.28 -3.45 -12.40
C GLY A 368 40.56 -2.74 -11.24
N GLU A 369 40.73 -1.44 -11.07
CA GLU A 369 40.04 -0.69 -10.02
C GLU A 369 38.54 -0.52 -10.34
N PRO A 370 37.64 -0.66 -9.35
CA PRO A 370 36.21 -0.44 -9.55
C PRO A 370 35.90 0.99 -10.01
N THR A 371 35.02 1.14 -11.00
CA THR A 371 34.61 2.46 -11.51
C THR A 371 33.62 3.17 -10.59
N GLY A 372 33.04 2.45 -9.62
CA GLY A 372 31.86 2.89 -8.85
C GLY A 372 30.54 2.37 -9.38
N LEU A 373 30.49 1.75 -10.58
CA LEU A 373 29.25 1.16 -11.09
C LEU A 373 29.10 -0.29 -10.67
N LEU A 374 27.96 -0.60 -10.04
CA LEU A 374 27.56 -1.95 -9.65
C LEU A 374 26.24 -2.31 -10.34
N ILE A 375 26.17 -3.53 -10.86
CA ILE A 375 25.05 -4.03 -11.69
C ILE A 375 24.43 -5.26 -11.02
N ASP A 376 23.09 -5.30 -10.98
CA ASP A 376 22.29 -6.42 -10.46
C ASP A 376 22.76 -6.88 -9.06
N SER A 377 23.10 -8.17 -8.88
CA SER A 377 23.50 -8.72 -7.57
C SER A 377 24.73 -8.00 -6.96
N ALA A 378 25.56 -7.31 -7.76
CA ALA A 378 26.68 -6.54 -7.23
C ALA A 378 26.23 -5.34 -6.40
N MET A 379 25.01 -4.83 -6.63
CA MET A 379 24.45 -3.74 -5.83
C MET A 379 24.27 -4.13 -4.35
N GLU A 380 24.06 -5.43 -4.05
CA GLU A 380 23.92 -5.93 -2.67
C GLU A 380 25.17 -5.71 -1.80
N LEU A 381 26.35 -5.61 -2.44
CA LEU A 381 27.61 -5.30 -1.78
C LEU A 381 27.57 -3.93 -1.08
N VAL A 382 26.76 -2.99 -1.59
CA VAL A 382 26.63 -1.64 -1.03
C VAL A 382 25.33 -1.45 -0.26
N THR A 383 24.19 -1.96 -0.77
CA THR A 383 22.88 -1.69 -0.16
C THR A 383 22.75 -2.19 1.28
N SER A 384 23.54 -3.22 1.66
CA SER A 384 23.62 -3.71 3.05
C SER A 384 24.22 -2.72 4.04
N PHE A 385 24.98 -1.72 3.58
CA PHE A 385 25.57 -0.66 4.40
C PHE A 385 24.71 0.61 4.45
N VAL A 386 23.73 0.73 3.54
CA VAL A 386 22.76 1.82 3.58
C VAL A 386 21.88 1.61 4.80
N LYS A 387 21.85 2.58 5.70
CA LYS A 387 21.10 2.48 6.94
C LYS A 387 19.60 2.35 6.65
N GLU A 388 18.94 1.53 7.46
CA GLU A 388 17.48 1.46 7.47
C GLU A 388 16.90 2.85 7.77
N VAL A 389 15.88 3.22 6.99
CA VAL A 389 15.20 4.51 7.10
C VAL A 389 14.45 4.58 8.44
N SER A 390 14.60 5.68 9.15
CA SER A 390 13.95 5.87 10.45
C SER A 390 12.42 5.88 10.33
N VAL A 391 11.73 5.60 11.44
CA VAL A 391 10.27 5.68 11.51
C VAL A 391 9.78 7.08 11.12
N ASP A 392 10.43 8.13 11.61
CA ASP A 392 9.99 9.51 11.36
C ASP A 392 10.20 9.90 9.90
N GLU A 393 11.31 9.49 9.26
CA GLU A 393 11.50 9.68 7.82
C GLU A 393 10.44 8.93 6.99
N ARG A 394 10.06 7.70 7.37
CA ARG A 394 8.97 6.96 6.71
C ARG A 394 7.61 7.65 6.86
N ARG A 395 7.34 8.25 8.03
CA ARG A 395 6.13 9.05 8.27
C ARG A 395 6.08 10.31 7.43
N GLU A 396 7.19 11.03 7.34
CA GLU A 396 7.32 12.19 6.45
C GLU A 396 7.16 11.80 4.99
N ALA A 397 7.74 10.66 4.59
CA ALA A 397 7.58 10.13 3.24
C ALA A 397 6.12 9.82 2.91
N LEU A 398 5.35 9.22 3.82
CA LEU A 398 3.92 9.00 3.63
C LEU A 398 3.18 10.32 3.36
N VAL A 399 3.43 11.34 4.18
CA VAL A 399 2.79 12.66 4.04
C VAL A 399 3.15 13.27 2.68
N ARG A 400 4.44 13.34 2.36
CA ARG A 400 4.95 13.89 1.10
C ARG A 400 4.37 13.21 -0.13
N ALA A 401 4.34 11.87 -0.13
CA ALA A 401 3.77 11.10 -1.22
C ALA A 401 2.26 11.32 -1.36
N SER A 402 1.54 11.42 -0.24
CA SER A 402 0.10 11.66 -0.23
C SER A 402 -0.27 13.05 -0.75
N GLU A 403 0.48 14.09 -0.34
CA GLU A 403 0.33 15.45 -0.86
C GLU A 403 0.55 15.47 -2.37
N TYR A 404 1.65 14.87 -2.83
CA TYR A 404 1.95 14.78 -4.25
C TYR A 404 0.84 14.06 -5.02
N ALA A 405 0.35 12.92 -4.53
CA ALA A 405 -0.75 12.17 -5.13
C ALA A 405 -2.02 13.04 -5.27
N LEU A 406 -2.38 13.79 -4.22
CA LEU A 406 -3.52 14.71 -4.22
C LEU A 406 -3.34 15.85 -5.24
N THR A 407 -2.14 16.39 -5.43
CA THR A 407 -1.88 17.41 -6.47
C THR A 407 -2.12 16.89 -7.90
N ARG A 408 -2.07 15.55 -8.08
CA ARG A 408 -2.36 14.87 -9.34
C ARG A 408 -3.80 14.35 -9.43
N GLY A 409 -4.63 14.62 -8.42
CA GLY A 409 -6.01 14.16 -8.35
C GLY A 409 -6.16 12.69 -7.93
N VAL A 410 -5.11 12.03 -7.44
CA VAL A 410 -5.15 10.67 -6.91
C VAL A 410 -5.65 10.71 -5.47
N THR A 411 -6.74 9.99 -5.20
CA THR A 411 -7.44 10.00 -3.91
C THR A 411 -7.50 8.64 -3.23
N THR A 412 -7.19 7.57 -3.97
CA THR A 412 -7.10 6.20 -3.45
C THR A 412 -5.90 5.51 -4.08
N VAL A 413 -5.20 4.70 -3.30
CA VAL A 413 -4.09 3.88 -3.78
C VAL A 413 -4.16 2.45 -3.25
N VAL A 414 -3.60 1.52 -4.01
CA VAL A 414 -3.23 0.18 -3.53
C VAL A 414 -1.72 0.18 -3.31
N ASP A 415 -1.30 0.25 -2.05
CA ASP A 415 0.11 0.26 -1.67
C ASP A 415 0.61 -1.16 -1.40
N LEU A 416 1.66 -1.53 -2.11
CA LEU A 416 2.28 -2.84 -2.00
C LEU A 416 3.27 -2.92 -0.83
N GLY A 417 3.43 -1.84 -0.08
CA GLY A 417 4.33 -1.73 1.05
C GLY A 417 5.78 -1.85 0.62
N ARG A 418 6.65 -2.28 1.53
CA ARG A 418 8.07 -2.55 1.24
C ARG A 418 8.33 -4.02 0.92
N TYR A 419 7.33 -4.70 0.37
CA TYR A 419 7.46 -6.07 -0.07
C TYR A 419 8.07 -6.14 -1.48
N TYR A 420 9.26 -6.76 -1.55
CA TYR A 420 9.92 -7.17 -2.79
C TYR A 420 10.33 -8.64 -2.67
N PRO A 421 10.35 -9.44 -3.75
CA PRO A 421 10.88 -10.80 -3.71
C PRO A 421 12.26 -10.84 -3.05
N GLY A 422 12.42 -11.60 -1.96
CA GLY A 422 13.68 -11.70 -1.21
C GLY A 422 13.85 -10.71 -0.05
N THR A 423 12.86 -9.87 0.25
CA THR A 423 12.80 -9.03 1.47
C THR A 423 11.96 -9.69 2.57
N THR A 424 12.12 -9.26 3.82
CA THR A 424 11.29 -9.75 4.93
C THR A 424 9.91 -9.10 4.91
N ASP A 425 8.90 -9.93 5.15
CA ASP A 425 7.51 -9.56 5.39
C ASP A 425 7.32 -8.60 6.58
N GLU A 426 8.23 -8.60 7.55
CA GLU A 426 8.17 -7.71 8.72
C GLU A 426 8.24 -6.22 8.35
N LEU A 427 8.90 -5.85 7.24
CA LEU A 427 8.99 -4.44 6.85
C LEU A 427 7.61 -3.83 6.58
N SER A 428 6.73 -4.57 5.90
CA SER A 428 5.35 -4.12 5.63
C SER A 428 4.52 -4.05 6.92
N TRP A 429 4.73 -4.96 7.87
CA TRP A 429 4.07 -4.91 9.17
C TRP A 429 4.55 -3.75 10.03
N ASN A 430 5.85 -3.44 9.99
CA ASN A 430 6.43 -2.27 10.65
C ASN A 430 5.87 -0.98 10.04
N ASP A 431 5.73 -0.89 8.70
CA ASP A 431 5.09 0.27 8.06
C ASP A 431 3.62 0.41 8.49
N PHE A 432 2.90 -0.71 8.55
CA PHE A 432 1.52 -0.72 9.04
C PHE A 432 1.42 -0.15 10.46
N GLN A 433 2.23 -0.66 11.38
CA GLN A 433 2.21 -0.27 12.79
C GLN A 433 2.74 1.15 13.03
N ASP A 434 3.92 1.45 12.49
CA ASP A 434 4.66 2.66 12.83
C ASP A 434 4.17 3.89 12.07
N VAL A 435 3.68 3.68 10.84
CA VAL A 435 3.39 4.75 9.87
C VAL A 435 1.89 4.85 9.62
N TYR A 436 1.24 3.77 9.20
CA TYR A 436 -0.17 3.83 8.80
C TYR A 436 -1.13 3.98 9.99
N LEU A 437 -0.99 3.18 11.06
CA LEU A 437 -1.80 3.36 12.27
C LEU A 437 -1.51 4.71 12.96
N TRP A 438 -0.27 5.18 12.91
CA TRP A 438 0.07 6.53 13.36
C TRP A 438 -0.66 7.59 12.52
N ALA A 439 -0.64 7.49 11.19
CA ALA A 439 -1.28 8.46 10.32
C ALA A 439 -2.80 8.49 10.52
N ASP A 440 -3.43 7.34 10.69
CA ASP A 440 -4.86 7.24 10.98
C ASP A 440 -5.21 7.86 12.34
N SER A 441 -4.53 7.42 13.41
CA SER A 441 -4.80 7.90 14.77
C SER A 441 -4.49 9.39 14.98
N THR A 442 -3.53 9.94 14.24
CA THR A 442 -3.16 11.37 14.29
C THR A 442 -3.85 12.22 13.23
N LYS A 443 -4.79 11.65 12.45
CA LYS A 443 -5.52 12.32 11.36
C LYS A 443 -4.61 12.90 10.27
N LYS A 444 -3.46 12.28 10.04
CA LYS A 444 -2.51 12.56 8.95
C LYS A 444 -2.72 11.65 7.73
N MET A 445 -3.67 10.73 7.78
CA MET A 445 -4.05 9.90 6.63
C MET A 445 -4.85 10.74 5.60
N MET A 446 -4.20 11.16 4.51
CA MET A 446 -4.79 12.10 3.55
C MET A 446 -5.51 11.43 2.37
N ILE A 447 -5.06 10.23 1.99
CA ILE A 447 -5.63 9.44 0.90
C ILE A 447 -6.09 8.09 1.42
N ARG A 448 -7.04 7.46 0.73
CA ARG A 448 -7.44 6.09 1.06
C ARG A 448 -6.37 5.12 0.59
N THR A 449 -5.84 4.31 1.49
CA THR A 449 -4.80 3.32 1.16
C THR A 449 -5.29 1.92 1.43
N CYS A 450 -5.25 1.06 0.41
CA CYS A 450 -5.43 -0.37 0.51
C CYS A 450 -4.05 -1.03 0.61
N LEU A 451 -3.76 -1.75 1.70
CA LEU A 451 -2.45 -2.35 1.95
C LEU A 451 -2.40 -3.82 1.53
N PHE A 452 -1.28 -4.22 0.92
CA PHE A 452 -0.98 -5.62 0.59
C PHE A 452 -0.06 -6.26 1.64
N PHE A 453 -0.33 -7.52 1.99
CA PHE A 453 0.49 -8.33 2.90
C PHE A 453 0.73 -9.75 2.36
N PRO A 454 1.91 -10.36 2.60
CA PRO A 454 2.18 -11.75 2.27
C PRO A 454 1.24 -12.73 2.96
N ILE A 455 0.82 -13.78 2.27
CA ILE A 455 -0.26 -14.69 2.71
C ILE A 455 0.08 -15.46 3.99
N THR A 456 1.36 -15.78 4.23
CA THR A 456 1.84 -16.43 5.46
C THR A 456 1.57 -15.62 6.72
N THR A 457 1.40 -14.31 6.57
CA THR A 457 1.20 -13.39 7.69
C THR A 457 -0.26 -13.01 7.92
N TRP A 458 -1.19 -13.48 7.10
CA TRP A 458 -2.60 -13.07 7.18
C TRP A 458 -3.29 -13.44 8.49
N SER A 459 -2.77 -14.42 9.23
CA SER A 459 -3.22 -14.70 10.60
C SER A 459 -3.10 -13.48 11.52
N ARG A 460 -2.17 -12.55 11.26
CA ARG A 460 -2.02 -11.29 12.01
C ARG A 460 -3.18 -10.30 11.76
N LEU A 461 -3.89 -10.41 10.63
CA LEU A 461 -5.10 -9.62 10.34
C LEU A 461 -6.34 -10.09 11.12
N SER A 462 -6.22 -11.17 11.90
CA SER A 462 -7.36 -11.87 12.49
C SER A 462 -7.75 -11.45 13.91
N VAL A 463 -7.09 -10.42 14.45
CA VAL A 463 -7.35 -9.89 15.81
C VAL A 463 -8.52 -8.93 15.83
#